data_AF-A0A4S4MKR0-F1
#
_entry.id   AF-A0A4S4MKR0-F1
#
_cell.length_a   1.000
_cell.length_b   1.000
_cell.length_c   1.000
_cell.angle_alpha   90.00
_cell.angle_beta   90.00
_cell.angle_gamma   90.00
#
_symmetry.space_group_name_H-M   'P 1'
#
loop_
_entity.id
_entity.type
_entity.pdbx_description
1 polymer ?
#
loop_
_entity_poly.entity_id
_entity_poly.type
_entity_poly.pdbx_seq_one_letter_code
_entity_poly.pdbx_strand_id
1 'polypeptide(L)'
;MYHQLWFVQAVSDASVPPYDTQYTIRNLRSGTYMDLANTTPYANGATLIGRARGGASQHWFIRPDQAGTMRICNCVTETYIDLNEGISSKGAVISGWDWVGYGQPRYNQLWNFERVSTSSKEIRQRLEDFPSICKELQVLRPDGIYLIVPPAIIQNIHSQNGLGPSRCKRGLFEEDDFAFVLKAAIATWGDQNLRADGFGLHCGIIFVDTEKDQRGHAVNWTLSSHRADASLLLVEPQDGGIREIIPDDCRKVHVAIF
;
A
#
# COMPACT_ATOMS: atom_id res chain seq x y z
N MET A 1 5.83 -6.06 11.89
CA MET A 1 4.88 -6.27 10.77
C MET A 1 5.41 -5.76 9.43
N TYR A 2 6.16 -4.66 9.35
CA TYR A 2 6.47 -4.00 8.05
C TYR A 2 7.61 -4.59 7.21
N HIS A 3 8.23 -5.71 7.61
CA HIS A 3 9.32 -6.31 6.83
C HIS A 3 8.83 -7.14 5.62
N GLN A 4 7.52 -7.32 5.48
CA GLN A 4 6.90 -8.17 4.45
C GLN A 4 6.07 -7.37 3.45
N LEU A 5 6.23 -6.05 3.42
CA LEU A 5 5.62 -5.19 2.42
C LEU A 5 6.62 -4.90 1.31
N TRP A 6 6.18 -5.09 0.07
CA TRP A 6 7.02 -4.96 -1.12
C TRP A 6 6.38 -4.03 -2.13
N PHE A 7 7.13 -3.04 -2.59
CA PHE A 7 6.74 -2.14 -3.66
C PHE A 7 7.27 -2.69 -4.98
N VAL A 8 6.36 -3.06 -5.86
CA VAL A 8 6.66 -3.64 -7.17
C VAL A 8 6.54 -2.54 -8.21
N GLN A 9 7.63 -2.24 -8.91
CA GLN A 9 7.70 -1.14 -9.87
C GLN A 9 8.22 -1.65 -11.21
N ALA A 10 7.51 -1.33 -12.28
CA ALA A 10 7.99 -1.61 -13.63
C ALA A 10 9.29 -0.82 -13.89
N VAL A 11 10.27 -1.50 -14.48
CA VAL A 11 11.53 -0.92 -14.98
C VAL A 11 11.42 -0.66 -16.47
N SER A 12 10.66 -1.50 -17.18
CA SER A 12 10.38 -1.35 -18.61
C SER A 12 9.38 -0.23 -18.89
N ASP A 13 9.42 0.33 -20.09
CA ASP A 13 8.39 1.22 -20.61
C ASP A 13 7.02 0.50 -20.65
N ALA A 14 5.94 1.27 -20.51
CA ALA A 14 4.56 0.83 -20.65
C ALA A 14 4.24 0.21 -22.02
N SER A 15 5.05 0.45 -23.05
CA SER A 15 4.93 -0.21 -24.35
C SER A 15 5.32 -1.70 -24.33
N VAL A 16 6.05 -2.17 -23.31
CA VAL A 16 6.47 -3.56 -23.20
C VAL A 16 5.29 -4.42 -22.71
N PRO A 17 4.92 -5.51 -23.40
CA PRO A 17 3.82 -6.38 -22.98
C PRO A 17 3.99 -6.88 -21.54
N PRO A 18 2.90 -7.08 -20.77
CA PRO A 18 2.98 -7.47 -19.36
C PRO A 18 3.84 -8.71 -19.06
N TYR A 19 3.91 -9.67 -19.99
CA TYR A 19 4.72 -10.89 -19.85
C TYR A 19 6.24 -10.66 -19.97
N ASP A 20 6.63 -9.56 -20.60
CA ASP A 20 8.01 -9.14 -20.84
C ASP A 20 8.39 -7.88 -20.02
N THR A 21 7.43 -7.32 -19.27
CA THR A 21 7.68 -6.22 -18.35
C THR A 21 8.62 -6.71 -17.24
N GLN A 22 9.73 -6.01 -17.06
CA GLN A 22 10.65 -6.24 -15.95
C GLN A 22 10.24 -5.39 -14.76
N TYR A 23 10.33 -5.95 -13.57
CA TYR A 23 10.00 -5.29 -12.32
C TYR A 23 11.19 -5.25 -11.38
N THR A 24 11.24 -4.20 -10.55
CA THR A 24 11.98 -4.21 -9.31
C THR A 24 11.03 -4.48 -8.15
N ILE A 25 11.52 -5.14 -7.11
CA ILE A 25 10.76 -5.47 -5.90
C ILE A 25 11.51 -4.85 -4.71
N ARG A 26 10.99 -3.75 -4.17
CA ARG A 26 11.64 -2.98 -3.10
C ARG A 26 10.94 -3.19 -1.77
N ASN A 27 11.68 -3.52 -0.72
CA ASN A 27 11.10 -3.67 0.61
C ASN A 27 10.74 -2.29 1.19
N LEU A 28 9.50 -2.12 1.65
CA LEU A 28 9.03 -0.81 2.13
C LEU A 28 9.81 -0.31 3.34
N ARG A 29 10.15 -1.20 4.28
CA ARG A 29 10.81 -0.83 5.55
C ARG A 29 12.30 -0.54 5.38
N SER A 30 13.03 -1.40 4.67
CA SER A 30 14.49 -1.22 4.50
C SER A 30 14.85 -0.31 3.34
N GLY A 31 13.96 -0.14 2.37
CA GLY A 31 14.23 0.62 1.14
C GLY A 31 15.18 -0.10 0.18
N THR A 32 15.64 -1.31 0.52
CA THR A 32 16.50 -2.13 -0.34
C THR A 32 15.68 -2.97 -1.30
N TYR A 33 16.29 -3.32 -2.42
CA TYR A 33 15.72 -4.13 -3.50
C TYR A 33 16.04 -5.60 -3.29
N MET A 34 15.09 -6.44 -3.68
CA MET A 34 15.28 -7.88 -3.81
C MET A 34 16.31 -8.16 -4.89
N ASP A 35 17.43 -8.74 -4.49
CA ASP A 35 18.61 -9.00 -5.31
C ASP A 35 18.95 -10.48 -5.24
N LEU A 36 19.13 -11.12 -6.39
CA LEU A 36 19.69 -12.47 -6.43
C LEU A 36 21.21 -12.36 -6.32
N ALA A 37 21.79 -12.80 -5.21
CA ALA A 37 23.23 -12.74 -5.03
C ALA A 37 23.96 -13.73 -5.96
N ASN A 38 25.16 -13.36 -6.40
CA ASN A 38 26.05 -14.21 -7.20
C ASN A 38 25.45 -14.69 -8.54
N THR A 39 24.88 -13.79 -9.34
CA THR A 39 24.21 -14.08 -10.63
C THR A 39 25.10 -14.65 -11.75
N THR A 40 26.34 -15.04 -11.48
CA THR A 40 27.27 -15.57 -12.48
C THR A 40 28.15 -16.69 -11.94
N PRO A 41 28.17 -17.88 -12.60
CA PRO A 41 27.14 -18.41 -13.49
C PRO A 41 25.93 -18.97 -12.70
N TYR A 42 24.83 -19.19 -13.42
CA TYR A 42 23.64 -19.94 -13.00
C TYR A 42 23.93 -21.00 -11.93
N ALA A 43 23.33 -20.84 -10.75
CA ALA A 43 23.47 -21.80 -9.66
C ALA A 43 22.16 -21.90 -8.88
N ASN A 44 21.60 -23.10 -8.87
CA ASN A 44 20.59 -23.50 -7.90
C ASN A 44 21.08 -23.19 -6.47
N GLY A 45 20.22 -22.55 -5.68
CA GLY A 45 20.54 -22.15 -4.32
C GLY A 45 21.17 -20.76 -4.19
N ALA A 46 21.25 -19.98 -5.28
CA ALA A 46 21.65 -18.58 -5.22
C ALA A 46 20.78 -17.80 -4.21
N THR A 47 21.41 -17.11 -3.25
CA THR A 47 20.67 -16.52 -2.12
C THR A 47 19.95 -15.23 -2.53
N LEU A 48 18.69 -15.07 -2.13
CA LEU A 48 18.01 -13.78 -2.21
C LEU A 48 18.41 -12.88 -1.03
N ILE A 49 18.81 -11.65 -1.33
CA ILE A 49 19.21 -10.65 -0.33
C ILE A 49 18.50 -9.32 -0.58
N GLY A 50 18.47 -8.47 0.45
CA GLY A 50 18.15 -7.05 0.31
C GLY A 50 19.41 -6.26 0.01
N ARG A 51 19.47 -5.57 -1.14
CA ARG A 51 20.61 -4.74 -1.53
C ARG A 51 20.18 -3.35 -1.99
N ALA A 52 21.06 -2.36 -1.84
CA ALA A 52 20.84 -1.04 -2.45
C ALA A 52 20.61 -1.16 -3.97
N ARG A 53 19.97 -0.17 -4.59
CA ARG A 53 19.65 -0.20 -6.02
C ARG A 53 20.90 -0.52 -6.84
N GLY A 54 20.78 -1.53 -7.68
CA GLY A 54 21.89 -2.11 -8.43
C GLY A 54 21.50 -2.45 -9.86
N GLY A 55 22.14 -3.50 -10.38
CA GLY A 55 21.98 -3.93 -11.77
C GLY A 55 20.89 -4.99 -11.97
N ALA A 56 21.01 -5.71 -13.09
CA ALA A 56 20.01 -6.64 -13.57
C ALA A 56 19.70 -7.83 -12.64
N SER A 57 20.54 -8.10 -11.61
CA SER A 57 20.24 -9.04 -10.52
C SER A 57 18.99 -8.69 -9.71
N GLN A 58 18.49 -7.46 -9.84
CA GLN A 58 17.31 -6.94 -9.16
C GLN A 58 16.09 -6.82 -10.08
N HIS A 59 16.20 -7.33 -11.32
CA HIS A 59 15.12 -7.30 -12.30
C HIS A 59 14.42 -8.65 -12.34
N TRP A 60 13.09 -8.60 -12.30
CA TRP A 60 12.25 -9.77 -12.14
C TRP A 60 11.12 -9.76 -13.17
N PHE A 61 10.89 -10.89 -13.83
CA PHE A 61 9.63 -11.17 -14.50
C PHE A 61 8.65 -11.73 -13.49
N ILE A 62 7.45 -11.15 -13.40
CA ILE A 62 6.35 -11.65 -12.56
C ILE A 62 5.26 -12.14 -13.49
N ARG A 63 5.02 -13.44 -13.50
CA ARG A 63 4.13 -14.09 -14.47
C ARG A 63 3.08 -14.94 -13.77
N PRO A 64 1.81 -14.94 -14.23
CA PRO A 64 0.80 -15.81 -13.68
C PRO A 64 1.15 -17.29 -13.92
N ASP A 65 0.71 -18.14 -12.99
CA ASP A 65 0.60 -19.59 -13.14
C ASP A 65 -0.84 -20.03 -12.79
N GLN A 66 -1.09 -21.34 -12.74
CA GLN A 66 -2.39 -21.90 -12.41
C GLN A 66 -2.90 -21.45 -11.03
N ALA A 67 -4.23 -21.44 -10.90
CA ALA A 67 -4.94 -21.11 -9.66
C ALA A 67 -4.66 -19.70 -9.08
N GLY A 68 -4.33 -18.73 -9.92
CA GLY A 68 -4.16 -17.33 -9.52
C GLY A 68 -2.83 -17.02 -8.80
N THR A 69 -1.91 -17.99 -8.78
CA THR A 69 -0.56 -17.80 -8.23
C THR A 69 0.38 -17.15 -9.24
N MET A 70 1.48 -16.58 -8.73
CA MET A 70 2.51 -15.93 -9.54
C MET A 70 3.84 -16.67 -9.42
N ARG A 71 4.62 -16.60 -10.49
CA ARG A 71 6.01 -17.01 -10.55
C ARG A 71 6.88 -15.78 -10.69
N ILE A 72 8.00 -15.76 -9.98
CA ILE A 72 8.92 -14.64 -9.98
C ILE A 72 10.26 -15.16 -10.49
N CYS A 73 10.68 -14.70 -11.66
CA CYS A 73 11.86 -15.18 -12.37
C CYS A 73 12.88 -14.06 -12.51
N ASN A 74 14.14 -14.32 -12.17
CA ASN A 74 15.21 -13.35 -12.36
C ASN A 74 15.50 -13.16 -13.86
N CYS A 75 15.61 -11.91 -14.30
CA CYS A 75 15.79 -11.59 -15.73
C CYS A 75 17.17 -11.97 -16.28
N VAL A 76 18.17 -12.27 -15.44
CA VAL A 76 19.54 -12.62 -15.86
C VAL A 76 19.77 -14.12 -15.83
N THR A 77 19.43 -14.77 -14.71
CA THR A 77 19.71 -16.19 -14.50
C THR A 77 18.58 -17.10 -14.98
N GLU A 78 17.40 -16.55 -15.26
CA GLU A 78 16.18 -17.30 -15.59
C GLU A 78 15.72 -18.30 -14.50
N THR A 79 16.29 -18.20 -13.30
CA THR A 79 15.87 -18.97 -12.12
C THR A 79 14.70 -18.30 -11.41
N TYR A 80 13.92 -19.09 -10.68
CA TYR A 80 12.70 -18.71 -9.99
C TYR A 80 12.94 -18.55 -8.49
N ILE A 81 12.18 -17.65 -7.86
CA ILE A 81 12.16 -17.54 -6.40
C ILE A 81 11.52 -18.80 -5.80
N ASP A 82 12.30 -19.49 -4.98
CA ASP A 82 11.97 -20.79 -4.38
C ASP A 82 12.07 -20.70 -2.85
N LEU A 83 11.00 -21.12 -2.17
CA LEU A 83 11.04 -21.40 -0.74
C LEU A 83 11.65 -22.79 -0.53
N ASN A 84 12.93 -22.84 -0.17
CA ASN A 84 13.69 -24.10 -0.13
C ASN A 84 12.94 -25.22 0.60
N GLU A 85 12.74 -26.33 -0.10
CA GLU A 85 12.06 -27.54 0.39
C GLU A 85 10.60 -27.31 0.88
N GLY A 86 10.01 -26.14 0.62
CA GLY A 86 8.69 -25.77 1.11
C GLY A 86 8.62 -25.60 2.63
N ILE A 87 9.75 -25.31 3.27
CA ILE A 87 9.85 -25.23 4.74
C ILE A 87 9.04 -24.04 5.26
N SER A 88 8.10 -24.32 6.18
CA SER A 88 7.20 -23.30 6.76
C SER A 88 7.75 -22.61 8.02
N SER A 89 8.92 -23.00 8.51
CA SER A 89 9.52 -22.41 9.71
C SER A 89 9.98 -20.97 9.47
N LYS A 90 9.93 -20.15 10.53
CA LYS A 90 10.46 -18.77 10.48
C LYS A 90 11.94 -18.79 10.10
N GLY A 91 12.32 -17.93 9.16
CA GLY A 91 13.71 -17.86 8.66
C GLY A 91 14.07 -18.95 7.65
N ALA A 92 13.08 -19.70 7.14
CA ALA A 92 13.29 -20.58 5.99
C ALA A 92 13.97 -19.82 4.85
N VAL A 93 14.93 -20.49 4.21
CA VAL A 93 15.72 -19.90 3.14
C VAL A 93 14.86 -19.75 1.90
N ILE A 94 14.99 -18.59 1.25
CA ILE A 94 14.44 -18.35 -0.08
C ILE A 94 15.63 -18.19 -1.02
N SER A 95 15.65 -18.95 -2.12
CA SER A 95 16.75 -18.96 -3.08
C SER A 95 16.26 -18.86 -4.53
N GLY A 96 17.19 -18.61 -5.45
CA GLY A 96 16.96 -18.82 -6.87
C GLY A 96 17.13 -20.30 -7.20
N TRP A 97 16.14 -20.87 -7.88
CA TRP A 97 16.16 -22.26 -8.30
C TRP A 97 15.59 -22.44 -9.70
N ASP A 98 16.01 -23.49 -10.37
CA ASP A 98 15.53 -23.89 -11.69
C ASP A 98 14.03 -24.12 -11.66
N TRP A 99 13.38 -23.87 -12.80
CA TRP A 99 11.96 -24.11 -12.92
C TRP A 99 11.61 -25.58 -12.68
N VAL A 100 10.77 -25.84 -11.68
CA VAL A 100 10.17 -27.16 -11.50
C VAL A 100 8.99 -27.28 -12.46
N GLY A 101 9.19 -28.05 -13.53
CA GLY A 101 8.25 -28.22 -14.64
C GLY A 101 6.85 -28.72 -14.23
N TYR A 102 5.90 -28.55 -15.14
CA TYR A 102 4.52 -29.03 -14.95
C TYR A 102 4.50 -30.55 -14.71
N GLY A 103 3.81 -30.99 -13.65
CA GLY A 103 3.70 -32.40 -13.25
C GLY A 103 4.52 -32.80 -12.01
N GLN A 104 5.33 -31.88 -11.49
CA GLN A 104 6.04 -32.04 -10.21
C GLN A 104 5.46 -31.09 -9.15
N PRO A 105 5.54 -31.42 -7.84
CA PRO A 105 5.18 -30.49 -6.77
C PRO A 105 6.07 -29.24 -6.85
N ARG A 106 5.47 -28.09 -7.15
CA ARG A 106 6.18 -26.81 -7.36
C ARG A 106 5.68 -25.69 -6.46
N TYR A 107 4.93 -26.03 -5.41
CA TYR A 107 4.27 -25.06 -4.53
C TYR A 107 5.25 -24.10 -3.85
N ASN A 108 6.52 -24.50 -3.71
CA ASN A 108 7.63 -23.67 -3.23
C ASN A 108 8.03 -22.53 -4.18
N GLN A 109 7.65 -22.58 -5.46
CA GLN A 109 7.93 -21.55 -6.46
C GLN A 109 6.70 -20.70 -6.83
N LEU A 110 5.57 -20.94 -6.16
CA LEU A 110 4.30 -20.26 -6.41
C LEU A 110 3.99 -19.27 -5.28
N TRP A 111 3.75 -18.02 -5.66
CA TRP A 111 3.59 -16.91 -4.73
C TRP A 111 2.24 -16.24 -4.91
N ASN A 112 1.54 -15.99 -3.80
CA ASN A 112 0.35 -15.16 -3.79
C ASN A 112 0.73 -13.70 -3.56
N PHE A 113 0.24 -12.81 -4.42
CA PHE A 113 0.40 -11.37 -4.24
C PHE A 113 -0.87 -10.80 -3.63
N GLU A 114 -0.82 -10.55 -2.32
CA GLU A 114 -1.87 -9.77 -1.66
C GLU A 114 -1.56 -8.28 -1.84
N ARG A 115 -2.36 -7.63 -2.68
CA ARG A 115 -2.27 -6.17 -2.86
C ARG A 115 -2.69 -5.49 -1.56
N VAL A 116 -2.02 -4.41 -1.18
CA VAL A 116 -2.39 -3.59 0.00
C VAL A 116 -2.41 -2.09 -0.31
N SER A 117 -2.31 -1.75 -1.60
CA SER A 117 -2.29 -0.38 -2.09
C SER A 117 -3.49 -0.11 -2.99
N THR A 118 -3.79 1.16 -3.20
CA THR A 118 -4.75 1.63 -4.19
C THR A 118 -4.18 2.78 -5.01
N SER A 119 -4.67 2.99 -6.23
CA SER A 119 -4.29 4.13 -7.06
C SER A 119 -5.28 5.29 -6.92
N SER A 120 -4.84 6.50 -7.23
CA SER A 120 -5.72 7.67 -7.35
C SER A 120 -6.94 7.43 -8.25
N LYS A 121 -6.77 6.68 -9.36
CA LYS A 121 -7.88 6.33 -10.26
C LYS A 121 -8.91 5.44 -9.57
N GLU A 122 -8.45 4.41 -8.86
CA GLU A 122 -9.35 3.51 -8.12
C GLU A 122 -10.04 4.23 -6.95
N ILE A 123 -9.34 5.17 -6.29
CA ILE A 123 -9.96 6.00 -5.26
C ILE A 123 -11.07 6.87 -5.86
N ARG A 124 -10.81 7.55 -6.98
CA ARG A 124 -11.84 8.33 -7.69
C ARG A 124 -13.04 7.48 -8.03
N GLN A 125 -12.81 6.31 -8.64
CA GLN A 125 -13.88 5.40 -9.04
C GLN A 125 -14.73 4.95 -7.85
N ARG A 126 -14.11 4.68 -6.69
CA ARG A 126 -14.88 4.35 -5.47
C ARG A 126 -15.70 5.52 -4.95
N LEU A 127 -15.17 6.74 -5.06
CA LEU A 127 -15.90 7.93 -4.61
C LEU A 127 -17.10 8.26 -5.51
N GLU A 128 -17.11 7.81 -6.76
CA GLU A 128 -18.27 7.94 -7.66
C GLU A 128 -19.51 7.20 -7.12
N ASP A 129 -19.33 6.11 -6.37
CA ASP A 129 -20.42 5.39 -5.68
C ASP A 129 -21.02 6.18 -4.50
N PHE A 130 -20.42 7.33 -4.16
CA PHE A 130 -20.89 8.25 -3.12
C PHE A 130 -21.14 9.64 -3.74
N PRO A 131 -22.26 9.84 -4.47
CA PRO A 131 -22.51 11.07 -5.25
C PRO A 131 -22.55 12.35 -4.41
N SER A 132 -22.88 12.22 -3.11
CA SER A 132 -22.81 13.30 -2.12
C SER A 132 -21.40 13.75 -1.80
N ILE A 133 -20.41 12.86 -2.00
CA ILE A 133 -19.01 13.05 -1.70
C ILE A 133 -18.22 13.54 -2.92
N CYS A 134 -18.62 13.13 -4.13
CA CYS A 134 -17.78 13.20 -5.32
C CYS A 134 -17.72 14.56 -6.05
N LYS A 135 -18.46 15.59 -5.60
CA LYS A 135 -18.62 16.82 -6.41
C LYS A 135 -17.36 17.68 -6.53
N GLU A 136 -16.45 17.62 -5.55
CA GLU A 136 -15.23 18.45 -5.52
C GLU A 136 -14.02 17.71 -4.95
N LEU A 137 -13.71 16.54 -5.52
CA LEU A 137 -12.53 15.78 -5.13
C LEU A 137 -11.24 16.42 -5.68
N GLN A 138 -10.35 16.83 -4.79
CA GLN A 138 -8.98 17.22 -5.12
C GLN A 138 -8.01 16.07 -4.80
N VAL A 139 -7.31 15.57 -5.81
CA VAL A 139 -6.24 14.59 -5.66
C VAL A 139 -4.93 15.23 -6.10
N LEU A 140 -4.00 15.45 -5.18
CA LEU A 140 -2.72 16.11 -5.49
C LEU A 140 -1.85 15.31 -6.48
N ARG A 141 -1.95 13.98 -6.47
CA ARG A 141 -1.19 13.10 -7.37
C ARG A 141 -2.15 12.29 -8.25
N PRO A 142 -2.45 12.74 -9.49
CA PRO A 142 -3.42 12.07 -10.34
C PRO A 142 -3.14 10.60 -10.63
N ASP A 143 -1.86 10.21 -10.65
CA ASP A 143 -1.36 8.85 -10.87
C ASP A 143 -0.67 8.26 -9.62
N GLY A 144 -1.02 8.78 -8.44
CA GLY A 144 -0.45 8.34 -7.17
C GLY A 144 -0.84 6.91 -6.80
N ILE A 145 0.09 6.21 -6.14
CA ILE A 145 -0.15 4.93 -5.46
C ILE A 145 -0.11 5.18 -3.95
N TYR A 146 -1.09 4.65 -3.22
CA TYR A 146 -1.23 4.83 -1.79
C TYR A 146 -1.31 3.48 -1.08
N LEU A 147 -0.45 3.27 -0.07
CA LEU A 147 -0.59 2.17 0.89
C LEU A 147 -1.81 2.44 1.77
N ILE A 148 -2.72 1.47 1.85
CA ILE A 148 -3.87 1.56 2.75
C ILE A 148 -3.38 1.26 4.17
N VAL A 149 -3.47 2.26 5.04
CA VAL A 149 -3.00 2.13 6.42
C VAL A 149 -4.06 1.38 7.23
N PRO A 150 -3.73 0.26 7.91
CA PRO A 150 -4.70 -0.47 8.71
C PRO A 150 -5.30 0.40 9.82
N PRO A 151 -6.62 0.29 10.13
CA PRO A 151 -7.27 1.08 11.17
C PRO A 151 -6.56 1.06 12.53
N ALA A 152 -6.07 -0.09 12.96
CA ALA A 152 -5.31 -0.22 14.21
C ALA A 152 -4.02 0.61 14.24
N ILE A 153 -3.37 0.81 13.08
CA ILE A 153 -2.19 1.68 12.97
C ILE A 153 -2.60 3.15 13.04
N ILE A 154 -3.71 3.53 12.40
CA ILE A 154 -4.26 4.89 12.48
C ILE A 154 -4.59 5.25 13.93
N GLN A 155 -5.29 4.37 14.66
CA GLN A 155 -5.63 4.57 16.07
C GLN A 155 -4.39 4.67 16.97
N ASN A 156 -3.38 3.82 16.71
CA ASN A 156 -2.11 3.92 17.44
C ASN A 156 -1.43 5.27 17.19
N ILE A 157 -1.32 5.70 15.92
CA ILE A 157 -0.77 7.02 15.57
C ILE A 157 -1.57 8.14 16.26
N HIS A 158 -2.90 8.10 16.20
CA HIS A 158 -3.77 9.07 16.87
C HIS A 158 -3.45 9.19 18.36
N SER A 159 -3.45 8.08 19.09
CA SER A 159 -3.19 8.04 20.54
C SER A 159 -1.79 8.55 20.94
N GLN A 160 -0.82 8.48 20.03
CA GLN A 160 0.54 8.96 20.27
C GLN A 160 0.76 10.45 19.95
N ASN A 161 -0.21 11.11 19.31
CA ASN A 161 -0.05 12.48 18.80
C ASN A 161 -0.80 13.55 19.61
N GLY A 162 -1.19 13.22 20.84
CA GLY A 162 -1.85 14.17 21.75
C GLY A 162 -3.14 14.75 21.16
N LEU A 163 -3.81 13.96 20.31
CA LEU A 163 -5.16 14.24 19.83
C LEU A 163 -6.13 13.73 20.91
N GLY A 164 -7.17 14.52 21.15
CA GLY A 164 -8.16 14.25 22.20
C GLY A 164 -9.16 15.39 22.29
N PRO A 165 -10.39 15.14 22.74
CA PRO A 165 -11.44 16.17 22.79
C PRO A 165 -11.07 17.36 23.67
N SER A 166 -10.23 17.15 24.69
CA SER A 166 -9.72 18.21 25.58
C SER A 166 -8.83 19.25 24.88
N ARG A 167 -8.34 18.95 23.68
CA ARG A 167 -7.53 19.87 22.88
C ARG A 167 -8.37 20.86 22.07
N CYS A 168 -9.67 20.59 21.89
CA CYS A 168 -10.57 21.46 21.14
C CYS A 168 -10.69 22.83 21.83
N LYS A 169 -10.36 23.87 21.08
CA LYS A 169 -10.40 25.27 21.52
C LYS A 169 -11.00 26.10 20.41
N ARG A 170 -12.24 26.56 20.61
CA ARG A 170 -13.00 27.36 19.64
C ARG A 170 -12.16 28.51 19.08
N GLY A 171 -12.05 28.61 17.75
CA GLY A 171 -11.29 29.62 17.03
C GLY A 171 -9.76 29.50 17.08
N LEU A 172 -9.21 28.45 17.68
CA LEU A 172 -7.76 28.25 17.81
C LEU A 172 -7.30 26.84 17.42
N PHE A 173 -8.09 25.83 17.79
CA PHE A 173 -7.84 24.43 17.46
C PHE A 173 -9.19 23.72 17.33
N GLU A 174 -9.74 23.75 16.13
CA GLU A 174 -11.07 23.25 15.77
C GLU A 174 -10.98 21.97 14.92
N GLU A 175 -12.13 21.48 14.47
CA GLU A 175 -12.31 20.21 13.78
C GLU A 175 -11.32 20.01 12.62
N ASP A 176 -11.05 21.07 11.84
CA ASP A 176 -10.11 21.08 10.72
C ASP A 176 -8.66 20.91 11.18
N ASP A 177 -8.25 21.60 12.23
CA ASP A 177 -6.91 21.46 12.81
C ASP A 177 -6.63 20.02 13.26
N PHE A 178 -7.61 19.36 13.88
CA PHE A 178 -7.49 17.95 14.23
C PHE A 178 -7.25 17.07 13.00
N ALA A 179 -8.03 17.28 11.92
CA ALA A 179 -7.92 16.49 10.71
C ALA A 179 -6.57 16.66 10.00
N PHE A 180 -6.04 17.89 9.97
CA PHE A 180 -4.71 18.19 9.44
C PHE A 180 -3.59 17.60 10.30
N VAL A 181 -3.68 17.70 11.63
CA VAL A 181 -2.67 17.13 12.52
C VAL A 181 -2.61 15.60 12.39
N LEU A 182 -3.76 14.90 12.31
CA LEU A 182 -3.75 13.45 12.13
C LEU A 182 -3.16 13.05 10.76
N LYS A 183 -3.52 13.77 9.69
CA LYS A 183 -2.93 13.58 8.35
C LYS A 183 -1.40 13.74 8.37
N ALA A 184 -0.91 14.80 9.01
CA ALA A 184 0.52 15.06 9.15
C ALA A 184 1.23 14.01 10.01
N ALA A 185 0.59 13.55 11.08
CA ALA A 185 1.10 12.50 11.95
C ALA A 185 1.25 11.16 11.19
N ILE A 186 0.27 10.80 10.35
CA ILE A 186 0.36 9.61 9.50
C ILE A 186 1.50 9.72 8.50
N ALA A 187 1.65 10.87 7.84
CA ALA A 187 2.77 11.10 6.91
C ALA A 187 4.12 11.01 7.62
N THR A 188 4.25 11.62 8.81
CA THR A 188 5.46 11.58 9.65
C THR A 188 5.77 10.15 10.08
N TRP A 189 4.76 9.39 10.50
CA TRP A 189 4.93 7.98 10.83
C TRP A 189 5.45 7.19 9.64
N GLY A 190 4.93 7.44 8.43
CA GLY A 190 5.40 6.82 7.19
C GLY A 190 6.88 7.07 6.95
N ASP A 191 7.30 8.32 6.97
CA ASP A 191 8.70 8.74 6.77
C ASP A 191 9.67 8.10 7.79
N GLN A 192 9.24 8.00 9.05
CA GLN A 192 10.07 7.42 10.11
C GLN A 192 10.17 5.89 10.03
N ASN A 193 9.18 5.21 9.45
CA ASN A 193 9.08 3.74 9.50
C ASN A 193 9.35 3.05 8.15
N LEU A 194 9.26 3.79 7.04
CA LEU A 194 9.36 3.27 5.68
C LEU A 194 10.47 4.02 4.95
N ARG A 195 11.41 3.27 4.36
CA ARG A 195 12.55 3.82 3.63
C ARG A 195 12.39 3.74 2.11
N ALA A 196 11.37 3.04 1.63
CA ALA A 196 10.99 3.08 0.23
C ALA A 196 10.19 4.36 -0.08
N ASP A 197 10.35 4.88 -1.29
CA ASP A 197 9.67 6.05 -1.83
C ASP A 197 8.75 5.66 -3.01
N GLY A 198 8.12 6.65 -3.65
CA GLY A 198 7.28 6.45 -4.84
C GLY A 198 5.82 6.10 -4.57
N PHE A 199 5.37 6.14 -3.32
CA PHE A 199 3.98 5.96 -2.90
C PHE A 199 3.61 6.96 -1.81
N GLY A 200 2.32 7.02 -1.41
CA GLY A 200 1.87 7.73 -0.20
C GLY A 200 1.18 6.80 0.78
N LEU A 201 0.83 7.33 1.95
CA LEU A 201 -0.07 6.66 2.86
C LEU A 201 -1.48 7.18 2.65
N HIS A 202 -2.44 6.28 2.49
CA HIS A 202 -3.83 6.65 2.30
C HIS A 202 -4.42 7.18 3.61
N CYS A 203 -4.70 8.48 3.64
CA CYS A 203 -5.48 9.16 4.65
C CYS A 203 -5.97 10.46 4.00
N GLY A 204 -7.26 10.55 3.70
CA GLY A 204 -7.83 11.77 3.14
C GLY A 204 -8.39 12.68 4.23
N ILE A 205 -8.75 13.89 3.84
CA ILE A 205 -9.55 14.83 4.64
C ILE A 205 -10.87 15.06 3.92
N ILE A 206 -11.94 15.09 4.69
CA ILE A 206 -13.30 15.34 4.25
C ILE A 206 -13.84 16.51 5.09
N PHE A 207 -14.33 17.55 4.43
CA PHE A 207 -15.14 18.60 5.05
C PHE A 207 -16.61 18.30 4.78
N VAL A 208 -17.38 17.94 5.81
CA VAL A 208 -18.81 17.67 5.72
C VAL A 208 -19.62 18.86 6.22
N ASP A 209 -20.74 19.14 5.56
CA ASP A 209 -21.78 20.02 6.07
C ASP A 209 -22.90 19.17 6.69
N THR A 210 -23.23 19.39 7.97
CA THR A 210 -24.27 18.63 8.67
C THR A 210 -25.57 19.43 8.77
N GLU A 211 -26.70 18.84 8.35
CA GLU A 211 -27.99 19.53 8.33
C GLU A 211 -28.51 19.94 9.71
N LYS A 212 -28.13 19.20 10.76
CA LYS A 212 -28.65 19.42 12.11
C LYS A 212 -28.16 20.73 12.72
N ASP A 213 -26.93 21.14 12.41
CA ASP A 213 -26.26 22.24 13.14
C ASP A 213 -25.76 23.36 12.23
N GLN A 214 -25.94 23.27 10.90
CA GLN A 214 -25.39 24.23 9.91
C GLN A 214 -23.89 24.50 10.14
N ARG A 215 -23.18 23.48 10.61
CA ARG A 215 -21.78 23.58 11.02
C ARG A 215 -20.98 22.62 10.17
N GLY A 216 -19.96 23.17 9.51
CA GLY A 216 -18.94 22.38 8.85
C GLY A 216 -18.18 21.55 9.87
N HIS A 217 -17.91 20.30 9.56
CA HIS A 217 -17.09 19.38 10.35
C HIS A 217 -15.99 18.81 9.46
N ALA A 218 -14.78 18.68 9.99
CA ALA A 218 -13.66 18.14 9.24
C ALA A 218 -13.21 16.82 9.87
N VAL A 219 -13.09 15.80 9.04
CA VAL A 219 -12.76 14.43 9.46
C VAL A 219 -11.73 13.84 8.52
N ASN A 220 -10.99 12.86 9.01
CA ASN A 220 -10.15 12.05 8.13
C ASN A 220 -10.96 10.89 7.58
N TRP A 221 -10.44 10.27 6.53
CA TRP A 221 -11.01 9.03 6.02
C TRP A 221 -9.97 8.10 5.42
N THR A 222 -10.31 6.82 5.36
CA THR A 222 -9.51 5.76 4.76
C THR A 222 -10.39 4.70 4.10
N LEU A 223 -9.77 3.67 3.54
CA LEU A 223 -10.45 2.49 3.00
C LEU A 223 -10.26 1.30 3.95
N SER A 224 -11.26 0.44 4.06
CA SER A 224 -11.17 -0.79 4.87
C SER A 224 -10.19 -1.81 4.28
N SER A 225 -10.07 -1.85 2.95
CA SER A 225 -9.12 -2.71 2.22
C SER A 225 -8.85 -2.21 0.81
N HIS A 226 -7.97 -2.90 0.07
CA HIS A 226 -7.68 -2.63 -1.34
C HIS A 226 -8.74 -3.17 -2.31
N ARG A 227 -9.68 -4.00 -1.82
CA ARG A 227 -10.61 -4.75 -2.65
C ARG A 227 -11.66 -3.82 -3.27
N ALA A 228 -12.42 -4.34 -4.24
CA ALA A 228 -13.48 -3.57 -4.90
C ALA A 228 -14.66 -3.28 -3.94
N ASP A 229 -14.94 -4.21 -3.02
CA ASP A 229 -15.97 -4.11 -1.97
C ASP A 229 -15.49 -3.37 -0.72
N ALA A 230 -14.39 -2.60 -0.81
CA ALA A 230 -13.87 -1.88 0.32
C ALA A 230 -14.78 -0.72 0.74
N SER A 231 -15.26 -0.78 1.98
CA SER A 231 -15.93 0.33 2.66
C SER A 231 -15.05 1.57 2.81
N LEU A 232 -15.69 2.74 2.71
CA LEU A 232 -15.08 4.01 3.07
C LEU A 232 -15.27 4.24 4.57
N LEU A 233 -14.17 4.51 5.27
CA LEU A 233 -14.15 4.66 6.73
C LEU A 233 -13.85 6.10 7.10
N LEU A 234 -14.72 6.73 7.89
CA LEU A 234 -14.41 7.97 8.59
C LEU A 234 -13.54 7.67 9.80
N VAL A 235 -12.61 8.57 10.04
CA VAL A 235 -11.76 8.60 11.22
C VAL A 235 -12.02 9.94 11.88
N GLU A 236 -12.62 9.92 13.07
CA GLU A 236 -12.86 11.10 13.89
C GLU A 236 -11.54 11.48 14.60
N PRO A 237 -10.85 12.55 14.17
CA PRO A 237 -9.55 12.87 14.72
C PRO A 237 -9.62 13.41 16.16
N GLN A 238 -10.79 13.81 16.67
CA GLN A 238 -10.92 14.25 18.06
C GLN A 238 -10.83 13.08 19.07
N ASP A 239 -11.36 11.90 18.74
CA ASP A 239 -11.41 10.76 19.67
C ASP A 239 -10.78 9.46 19.13
N GLY A 240 -10.40 9.41 17.86
CA GLY A 240 -9.80 8.24 17.20
C GLY A 240 -10.83 7.18 16.79
N GLY A 241 -12.12 7.51 16.87
CA GLY A 241 -13.23 6.67 16.44
C GLY A 241 -13.17 6.41 14.94
N ILE A 242 -13.46 5.17 14.54
CA ILE A 242 -13.51 4.76 13.13
C ILE A 242 -14.88 4.17 12.86
N ARG A 243 -15.57 4.67 11.84
CA ARG A 243 -16.89 4.18 11.41
C ARG A 243 -17.00 4.15 9.89
N GLU A 244 -17.82 3.25 9.39
CA GLU A 244 -18.16 3.20 7.96
C GLU A 244 -19.03 4.40 7.56
N ILE A 245 -18.80 4.94 6.36
CA ILE A 245 -19.69 5.92 5.74
C ILE A 245 -20.88 5.19 5.15
N ILE A 246 -22.06 5.65 5.51
CA ILE A 246 -23.29 5.33 4.82
C ILE A 246 -23.53 6.45 3.77
N PRO A 247 -23.78 6.13 2.49
CA PRO A 247 -23.89 7.13 1.42
C PRO A 247 -24.83 8.32 1.69
N ASP A 248 -25.87 8.10 2.51
CA ASP A 248 -26.87 9.10 2.88
C ASP A 248 -26.43 10.03 4.04
N ASP A 249 -25.31 9.75 4.71
CA ASP A 249 -24.83 10.51 5.88
C ASP A 249 -24.30 11.91 5.52
N CYS A 250 -24.02 12.18 4.23
CA CYS A 250 -23.36 13.40 3.78
C CYS A 250 -24.18 14.06 2.66
N ARG A 251 -24.38 15.38 2.68
CA ARG A 251 -25.07 16.11 1.57
C ARG A 251 -24.15 17.01 0.75
N LYS A 252 -23.06 17.51 1.33
CA LYS A 252 -22.01 18.26 0.64
C LYS A 252 -20.67 17.92 1.27
N VAL A 253 -19.75 17.44 0.45
CA VAL A 253 -18.41 17.11 0.92
C VAL A 253 -17.37 17.67 -0.03
N HIS A 254 -16.38 18.33 0.53
CA HIS A 254 -15.12 18.60 -0.16
C HIS A 254 -14.12 17.55 0.29
N VAL A 255 -13.61 16.77 -0.65
CA VAL A 255 -12.66 15.70 -0.38
C VAL A 255 -11.30 16.13 -0.88
N ALA A 256 -10.31 16.05 -0.01
CA ALA A 256 -8.93 16.25 -0.40
C ALA A 256 -8.10 15.01 -0.05
N ILE A 257 -7.36 14.51 -1.05
CA ILE A 257 -6.35 13.48 -0.89
C ILE A 257 -5.01 14.14 -1.19
N PHE A 258 -4.27 14.41 -0.12
CA PHE A 258 -2.93 14.96 -0.19
C PHE A 258 -1.89 13.83 -0.24
#